data_AF-A0A4R9BZR4-F1
#
_entry.id   AF-A0A4R9BZR4-F1
#
_cell.length_a   1.000
_cell.length_b   1.000
_cell.length_c   1.000
_cell.angle_alpha   90.00
_cell.angle_beta   90.00
_cell.angle_gamma   90.00
#
_symmetry.space_group_name_H-M   'P 1'
#
loop_
_entity.id
_entity.type
_entity.pdbx_description
1 polymer ?
#
loop_
_entity_poly.entity_id
_entity_poly.type
_entity_poly.pdbx_seq_one_letter_code
_entity_poly.pdbx_strand_id
1 'polypeptide(L)'
;MGHYLSPETAAALARLTALDADSQAPALERMRAIRAVLQLLDTDPAALASVRDALAGGTGWPEIAQAAGLKPTAAKWRWQGTDAEIAARLDAGRKRSSRPSSVPTDLPGHSVAEAAGILGVSVQAVYLQVSRGKLVSRTVELADGRSYKRVFLPGDALTSTTEPSLTQPSPTRPSTDEP
;
A
#
# COMPACT_ATOMS: atom_id res chain seq x y z
N MET A 1 -7.35 22.18 -32.62
CA MET A 1 -7.05 20.74 -32.61
C MET A 1 -7.82 20.13 -31.48
N GLY A 2 -8.62 19.12 -31.75
CA GLY A 2 -9.19 18.29 -30.70
C GLY A 2 -9.32 16.86 -31.22
N HIS A 3 -10.11 16.01 -30.60
CA HIS A 3 -11.37 16.43 -30.02
C HIS A 3 -11.89 15.46 -28.96
N TYR A 4 -11.06 14.53 -28.48
CA TYR A 4 -11.48 13.55 -27.48
C TYR A 4 -10.84 13.76 -26.11
N LEU A 5 -9.52 14.01 -26.03
CA LEU A 5 -8.84 14.27 -24.75
C LEU A 5 -9.43 15.47 -24.02
N SER A 6 -9.43 15.40 -22.69
CA SER A 6 -9.76 16.57 -21.88
C SER A 6 -8.79 17.74 -22.16
N PRO A 7 -9.22 19.00 -21.94
CA PRO A 7 -8.36 20.17 -22.13
C PRO A 7 -7.04 20.08 -21.34
N GLU A 8 -7.09 19.51 -20.13
CA GLU A 8 -5.93 19.36 -19.27
C GLU A 8 -4.91 18.35 -19.83
N THR A 9 -5.37 17.16 -20.23
CA THR A 9 -4.51 16.15 -20.85
C THR A 9 -3.94 16.64 -22.18
N ALA A 10 -4.75 17.33 -22.99
CA ALA A 10 -4.29 17.92 -24.24
C ALA A 10 -3.19 18.98 -24.01
N ALA A 11 -3.35 19.84 -23.00
CA ALA A 11 -2.34 20.83 -22.63
C ALA A 11 -1.04 20.18 -22.11
N ALA A 12 -1.15 19.12 -21.30
CA ALA A 12 0.01 18.39 -20.81
C ALA A 12 0.78 17.69 -21.94
N LEU A 13 0.06 17.10 -22.90
CA LEU A 13 0.67 16.49 -24.09
C LEU A 13 1.38 17.56 -24.93
N ALA A 14 0.73 18.70 -25.19
CA ALA A 14 1.34 19.80 -25.94
C ALA A 14 2.61 20.32 -25.27
N ARG A 15 2.62 20.42 -23.93
CA ARG A 15 3.81 20.78 -23.17
C ARG A 15 4.94 19.76 -23.31
N LEU A 16 4.63 18.47 -23.26
CA LEU A 16 5.63 17.41 -23.45
C LEU A 16 6.22 17.48 -24.86
N THR A 17 5.40 17.66 -25.89
CA THR A 17 5.87 17.83 -27.27
C THR A 17 6.76 19.05 -27.44
N ALA A 18 6.44 20.17 -26.78
CA ALA A 18 7.28 21.37 -26.80
C ALA A 18 8.65 21.14 -26.16
N LEU A 19 8.71 20.39 -25.05
CA LEU A 19 9.97 20.03 -24.38
C LEU A 19 10.79 19.00 -25.17
N ASP A 20 10.14 18.11 -25.92
CA ASP A 20 10.81 17.14 -26.79
C ASP A 20 11.47 17.82 -28.00
N ALA A 21 10.85 18.90 -28.51
CA ALA A 21 11.40 19.71 -29.60
C ALA A 21 12.59 20.59 -29.16
N ASP A 22 12.74 20.87 -27.86
CA ASP A 22 13.84 21.67 -27.32
C ASP A 22 15.02 20.78 -26.86
N SER A 23 16.08 20.75 -27.67
CA SER A 23 17.31 20.01 -27.36
C SER A 23 18.03 20.44 -26.08
N GLN A 24 17.73 21.63 -25.55
CA GLN A 24 18.32 22.17 -24.32
C GLN A 24 17.38 22.04 -23.11
N ALA A 25 16.22 21.39 -23.26
CA ALA A 25 15.25 21.23 -22.18
C ALA A 25 15.88 20.54 -20.94
N PRO A 26 15.75 21.14 -19.73
CA PRO A 26 16.31 20.56 -18.50
C PRO A 26 15.82 19.13 -18.26
N ALA A 27 16.73 18.22 -17.91
CA ALA A 27 16.41 16.79 -17.74
C ALA A 27 15.27 16.52 -16.73
N LEU A 28 15.27 17.27 -15.63
CA LEU A 28 14.21 17.14 -14.61
C LEU A 28 12.84 17.64 -15.11
N GLU A 29 12.81 18.65 -15.98
CA GLU A 29 11.56 19.15 -16.54
C GLU A 29 10.96 18.18 -17.55
N ARG A 30 11.81 17.55 -18.38
CA ARG A 30 11.40 16.44 -19.24
C ARG A 30 10.78 15.30 -18.44
N MET A 31 11.43 14.87 -17.36
CA MET A 31 10.90 13.82 -16.48
C MET A 31 9.55 14.19 -15.85
N ARG A 32 9.42 15.43 -15.36
CA ARG A 32 8.15 15.91 -14.77
C ARG A 32 7.03 15.94 -15.80
N ALA A 33 7.30 16.40 -17.02
CA ALA A 33 6.31 16.44 -18.09
C ALA A 33 5.84 15.03 -18.50
N ILE A 34 6.77 14.08 -18.64
CA ILE A 34 6.44 12.67 -18.91
C ILE A 34 5.53 12.11 -17.81
N ARG A 35 5.87 12.34 -16.54
CA ARG A 35 5.06 11.85 -15.41
C ARG A 35 3.67 12.49 -15.37
N ALA A 36 3.56 13.78 -15.68
CA ALA A 36 2.28 14.48 -15.73
C ALA A 36 1.36 13.90 -16.82
N VAL A 37 1.88 13.68 -18.03
CA VAL A 37 1.11 13.08 -19.13
C VAL A 37 0.63 11.67 -18.77
N LEU A 38 1.48 10.83 -18.18
CA LEU A 38 1.08 9.48 -17.74
C LEU A 38 -0.04 9.51 -16.71
N GLN A 39 0.01 10.43 -15.74
CA GLN A 39 -1.03 10.56 -14.72
C GLN A 39 -2.35 11.02 -15.32
N LEU A 40 -2.33 12.02 -16.19
CA LEU A 40 -3.53 12.57 -16.81
C LEU A 40 -4.20 11.59 -17.77
N LEU A 41 -3.42 10.87 -18.59
CA LEU A 41 -3.94 9.84 -19.48
C LEU A 41 -4.61 8.68 -18.74
N ASP A 42 -4.11 8.29 -17.57
CA ASP A 42 -4.71 7.20 -16.78
C ASP A 42 -6.13 7.54 -16.30
N THR A 43 -6.39 8.83 -16.07
CA THR A 43 -7.67 9.33 -15.54
C THR A 43 -8.51 10.09 -16.57
N ASP A 44 -8.08 10.19 -17.83
CA ASP A 44 -8.74 11.03 -18.82
C ASP A 44 -10.16 10.49 -19.14
N PRO A 45 -11.20 11.35 -19.10
CA PRO A 45 -12.58 10.93 -19.35
C PRO A 45 -12.79 10.35 -20.76
N ALA A 46 -11.93 10.68 -21.71
CA ALA A 46 -12.05 10.20 -23.08
C ALA A 46 -11.86 8.69 -23.22
N ALA A 47 -11.15 8.04 -22.29
CA ALA A 47 -11.03 6.58 -22.26
C ALA A 47 -12.40 5.92 -22.05
N LEU A 48 -13.19 6.39 -21.08
CA LEU A 48 -14.54 5.88 -20.83
C LEU A 48 -15.50 6.23 -21.97
N ALA A 49 -15.40 7.44 -22.54
CA ALA A 49 -16.19 7.83 -23.71
C ALA A 49 -15.93 6.88 -24.91
N SER A 50 -14.66 6.61 -25.22
CA SER A 50 -14.27 5.71 -26.31
C SER A 50 -14.77 4.28 -26.10
N VAL A 51 -14.76 3.78 -24.86
CA VAL A 51 -15.31 2.46 -24.51
C VAL A 51 -16.82 2.42 -24.73
N ARG A 52 -17.55 3.49 -24.37
CA ARG A 52 -18.99 3.59 -24.59
C ARG A 52 -19.34 3.62 -26.07
N ASP A 53 -18.62 4.40 -26.85
CA ASP A 53 -18.81 4.49 -28.31
C ASP A 53 -18.52 3.14 -28.98
N ALA A 54 -17.47 2.44 -28.56
CA ALA A 54 -17.13 1.11 -29.06
C ALA A 54 -18.24 0.09 -28.75
N LEU A 55 -18.75 0.07 -27.52
CA LEU A 55 -19.87 -0.80 -27.12
C LEU A 55 -21.14 -0.47 -27.90
N ALA A 56 -21.45 0.81 -28.11
CA ALA A 56 -22.59 1.26 -28.91
C ALA A 56 -22.46 0.86 -30.39
N GLY A 57 -21.24 0.83 -30.92
CA GLY A 57 -20.91 0.31 -32.24
C GLY A 57 -20.86 -1.22 -32.34
N GLY A 58 -21.15 -1.96 -31.25
CA GLY A 58 -21.19 -3.42 -31.24
C GLY A 58 -19.85 -4.11 -30.95
N THR A 59 -18.79 -3.36 -30.64
CA THR A 59 -17.48 -3.92 -30.28
C THR A 59 -17.57 -4.68 -28.96
N GLY A 60 -16.96 -5.86 -28.90
CA GLY A 60 -16.99 -6.71 -27.72
C GLY A 60 -16.00 -6.27 -26.63
N TRP A 61 -16.29 -6.63 -25.38
CA TRP A 61 -15.34 -6.47 -24.27
C TRP A 61 -13.95 -7.08 -24.49
N PRO A 62 -13.78 -8.23 -25.18
CA PRO A 62 -12.44 -8.77 -25.47
C PRO A 62 -11.58 -7.83 -26.32
N GLU A 63 -12.16 -7.23 -27.35
CA GLU A 63 -11.47 -6.30 -28.28
C GLU A 63 -11.14 -4.98 -27.56
N ILE A 64 -12.08 -4.44 -26.79
CA ILE A 64 -11.86 -3.25 -25.95
C ILE A 64 -10.73 -3.49 -24.96
N ALA A 65 -10.70 -4.66 -24.31
CA ALA A 65 -9.65 -5.01 -23.36
C ALA A 65 -8.28 -5.15 -24.04
N GLN A 66 -8.24 -5.76 -25.22
CA GLN A 66 -7.02 -5.85 -26.02
C GLN A 66 -6.48 -4.46 -26.39
N ALA A 67 -7.33 -3.57 -26.91
CA ALA A 67 -6.95 -2.20 -27.25
C ALA A 67 -6.43 -1.41 -26.04
N ALA A 68 -6.99 -1.67 -24.85
CA ALA A 68 -6.55 -1.06 -23.60
C ALA A 68 -5.32 -1.72 -22.96
N GLY A 69 -4.81 -2.84 -23.50
CA GLY A 69 -3.74 -3.62 -22.87
C GLY A 69 -4.15 -4.25 -21.52
N LEU A 70 -5.45 -4.51 -21.32
CA LEU A 70 -6.01 -5.06 -20.09
C LEU A 70 -6.55 -6.48 -20.30
N LYS A 71 -6.72 -7.21 -19.20
CA LYS A 71 -7.53 -8.44 -19.21
C LYS A 71 -9.02 -8.08 -19.36
N PRO A 72 -9.85 -8.89 -20.04
CA PRO A 72 -11.28 -8.60 -20.22
C PRO A 72 -12.05 -8.33 -18.92
N THR A 73 -11.73 -9.07 -17.86
CA THR A 73 -12.34 -8.86 -16.53
C THR A 73 -11.93 -7.52 -15.90
N ALA A 74 -10.68 -7.08 -16.11
CA ALA A 74 -10.19 -5.80 -15.63
C ALA A 74 -10.82 -4.62 -16.40
N ALA A 75 -10.97 -4.74 -17.72
CA ALA A 75 -11.65 -3.75 -18.54
C ALA A 75 -13.12 -3.58 -18.11
N LYS A 76 -13.85 -4.70 -17.93
CA LYS A 76 -15.21 -4.68 -17.38
C LYS A 76 -15.24 -4.06 -15.98
N TRP A 77 -14.37 -4.47 -15.08
CA TRP A 77 -14.32 -3.90 -13.73
C TRP A 77 -14.04 -2.38 -13.75
N ARG A 78 -13.27 -1.89 -14.72
CA ARG A 78 -12.94 -0.46 -14.82
C ARG A 78 -14.07 0.38 -15.42
N TRP A 79 -14.77 -0.13 -16.44
CA TRP A 79 -15.67 0.69 -17.27
C TRP A 79 -17.11 0.19 -17.41
N GLN A 80 -17.44 -0.98 -16.87
CA GLN A 80 -18.81 -1.47 -16.89
C GLN A 80 -19.67 -0.69 -15.87
N GLY A 81 -20.83 -0.23 -16.35
CA GLY A 81 -21.85 0.46 -15.56
C GLY A 81 -21.99 1.95 -15.93
N THR A 82 -22.86 2.60 -15.19
CA THR A 82 -23.10 4.05 -15.21
C THR A 82 -21.93 4.81 -14.56
N ASP A 83 -21.84 6.13 -14.82
CA ASP A 83 -20.82 6.98 -14.17
C ASP A 83 -20.91 6.94 -12.65
N ALA A 84 -22.12 6.89 -12.10
CA ALA A 84 -22.34 6.78 -10.66
C ALA A 84 -21.80 5.47 -10.08
N GLU A 85 -22.04 4.34 -10.76
CA GLU A 85 -21.54 3.03 -10.33
C GLU A 85 -20.02 2.93 -10.42
N ILE A 86 -19.43 3.48 -11.49
CA ILE A 86 -17.97 3.53 -11.67
C ILE A 86 -17.35 4.42 -10.59
N ALA A 87 -17.90 5.62 -10.36
CA ALA A 87 -17.41 6.53 -9.33
C ALA A 87 -17.51 5.92 -7.92
N ALA A 88 -18.63 5.27 -7.59
CA ALA A 88 -18.81 4.58 -6.32
C ALA A 88 -17.79 3.44 -6.13
N ARG A 89 -17.50 2.68 -7.19
CA ARG A 89 -16.50 1.60 -7.18
C ARG A 89 -15.09 2.13 -6.93
N LEU A 90 -14.72 3.22 -7.59
CA LEU A 90 -13.42 3.88 -7.40
C LEU A 90 -13.29 4.48 -6.00
N ASP A 91 -14.35 5.11 -5.48
CA ASP A 91 -14.37 5.66 -4.13
C ASP A 91 -14.25 4.57 -3.05
N ALA A 92 -14.95 3.44 -3.21
CA ALA A 92 -14.80 2.28 -2.35
C ALA A 92 -13.39 1.66 -2.42
N GLY A 93 -12.73 1.75 -3.58
CA GLY A 93 -11.30 1.43 -3.71
C GLY A 93 -10.40 2.36 -2.90
N ARG A 94 -10.58 3.67 -3.05
CA ARG A 94 -9.82 4.70 -2.30
C ARG A 94 -9.98 4.54 -0.79
N LYS A 95 -11.21 4.35 -0.31
CA LYS A 95 -11.52 4.12 1.12
C LYS A 95 -10.82 2.89 1.70
N ARG A 96 -10.64 1.83 0.91
CA ARG A 96 -9.89 0.63 1.33
C ARG A 96 -8.39 0.89 1.41
N SER A 97 -7.85 1.69 0.50
CA SER A 97 -6.41 2.06 0.49
C SER A 97 -6.03 3.06 1.58
N SER A 98 -6.97 3.91 2.01
CA SER A 98 -6.74 4.95 3.02
C SER A 98 -7.02 4.51 4.44
N ARG A 99 -7.40 3.24 4.67
CA ARG A 99 -7.65 2.73 6.02
C ARG A 99 -6.31 2.73 6.78
N PRO A 100 -6.23 3.39 7.96
CA PRO A 100 -5.05 3.28 8.81
C PRO A 100 -4.70 1.80 8.97
N SER A 101 -3.39 1.50 8.94
CA SER A 101 -2.92 0.14 9.16
C SER A 101 -3.60 -0.43 10.40
N SER A 102 -4.17 -1.63 10.30
CA SER A 102 -4.77 -2.32 11.44
C SER A 102 -3.72 -2.76 12.48
N VAL A 103 -2.44 -2.41 12.26
CA VAL A 103 -1.33 -2.62 13.19
C VAL A 103 -1.57 -1.72 14.41
N PRO A 104 -1.74 -2.31 15.61
CA PRO A 104 -1.86 -1.55 16.84
C PRO A 104 -0.60 -0.68 17.04
N THR A 105 -0.79 0.59 17.39
CA THR A 105 0.29 1.57 17.56
C THR A 105 1.08 1.37 18.86
N ASP A 106 0.49 0.72 19.86
CA ASP A 106 1.05 0.62 21.22
C ASP A 106 1.73 -0.73 21.51
N LEU A 107 2.27 -1.38 20.47
CA LEU A 107 3.03 -2.63 20.67
C LEU A 107 4.49 -2.32 21.03
N PRO A 108 5.13 -3.08 21.93
CA PRO A 108 6.54 -2.89 22.25
C PRO A 108 7.43 -3.15 21.03
N GLY A 109 8.55 -2.42 20.96
CA GLY A 109 9.46 -2.41 19.83
C GLY A 109 8.85 -1.80 18.57
N HIS A 110 9.59 -1.85 17.46
CA HIS A 110 9.23 -1.22 16.19
C HIS A 110 8.87 -2.27 15.14
N SER A 111 8.00 -1.95 14.19
CA SER A 111 7.93 -2.71 12.94
C SER A 111 9.25 -2.60 12.17
N VAL A 112 9.51 -3.51 11.25
CA VAL A 112 10.75 -3.48 10.43
C VAL A 112 10.86 -2.16 9.63
N ALA A 113 9.72 -1.63 9.16
CA ALA A 113 9.67 -0.37 8.43
C ALA A 113 9.98 0.83 9.34
N GLU A 114 9.44 0.86 10.55
CA GLU A 114 9.74 1.90 11.54
C GLU A 114 11.21 1.86 11.96
N ALA A 115 11.75 0.67 12.24
CA ALA A 115 13.17 0.49 12.55
C ALA A 115 14.08 0.96 11.40
N ALA A 116 13.70 0.67 10.15
CA ALA A 116 14.44 1.14 8.97
C ALA A 116 14.45 2.67 8.88
N GLY A 117 13.30 3.31 9.15
CA GLY A 117 13.18 4.77 9.21
C GLY A 117 14.05 5.40 10.31
N ILE A 118 14.03 4.84 11.51
CA ILE A 118 14.83 5.33 12.65
C ILE A 118 16.33 5.17 12.40
N LEU A 119 16.74 4.02 11.85
CA LEU A 119 18.16 3.73 11.58
C LEU A 119 18.68 4.37 10.29
N GLY A 120 17.82 4.96 9.46
CA GLY A 120 18.21 5.53 8.17
C GLY A 120 18.73 4.49 7.17
N VAL A 121 18.23 3.25 7.25
CA VAL A 121 18.66 2.13 6.38
C VAL A 121 17.47 1.53 5.62
N SER A 122 17.74 0.64 4.67
CA SER A 122 16.66 -0.10 4.00
C SER A 122 16.06 -1.18 4.90
N VAL A 123 14.80 -1.55 4.66
CA VAL A 123 14.12 -2.68 5.33
C VAL A 123 14.95 -3.97 5.23
N GLN A 124 15.57 -4.21 4.08
CA GLN A 124 16.43 -5.38 3.87
C GLN A 124 17.69 -5.35 4.75
N ALA A 125 18.26 -4.16 4.99
CA ALA A 125 19.38 -4.02 5.90
C ALA A 125 18.98 -4.32 7.35
N VAL A 126 17.74 -3.99 7.76
CA VAL A 126 17.22 -4.37 9.09
C VAL A 126 17.10 -5.89 9.22
N TYR A 127 16.53 -6.59 8.23
CA TYR A 127 16.48 -8.06 8.24
C TYR A 127 17.88 -8.69 8.33
N LEU A 128 18.84 -8.14 7.59
CA LEU A 128 20.22 -8.61 7.64
C LEU A 128 20.84 -8.38 9.02
N GLN A 129 20.60 -7.24 9.66
CA GLN A 129 21.07 -6.96 11.02
C GLN A 129 20.46 -7.90 12.05
N VAL A 130 19.16 -8.22 11.93
CA VAL A 130 18.49 -9.24 12.78
C VAL A 130 19.13 -10.61 12.58
N SER A 131 19.32 -11.05 11.33
CA SER A 131 19.93 -12.36 11.03
C SER A 131 21.37 -12.48 11.55
N ARG A 132 22.09 -11.36 11.64
CA ARG A 132 23.45 -11.26 12.17
C ARG A 132 23.49 -11.07 13.69
N GLY A 133 22.34 -11.11 14.37
CA GLY A 133 22.22 -10.93 15.81
C GLY A 133 22.51 -9.50 16.30
N LYS A 134 22.58 -8.52 15.40
CA LYS A 134 22.82 -7.10 15.76
C LYS A 134 21.58 -6.41 16.29
N LEU A 135 20.41 -6.86 15.87
CA LEU A 135 19.11 -6.39 16.35
C LEU A 135 18.30 -7.59 16.85
N VAL A 136 17.50 -7.38 17.89
CA VAL A 136 16.62 -8.42 18.43
C VAL A 136 15.25 -8.30 17.74
N SER A 137 14.75 -9.41 17.20
CA SER A 137 13.37 -9.50 16.72
C SER A 137 12.55 -10.44 17.58
N ARG A 138 11.34 -10.04 17.97
CA ARG A 138 10.38 -10.90 18.68
C ARG A 138 9.03 -10.89 17.97
N THR A 139 8.26 -11.95 18.21
CA THR A 139 6.83 -11.94 17.87
C THR A 139 6.07 -11.45 19.11
N VAL A 140 5.23 -10.44 18.95
CA VAL A 140 4.28 -9.98 19.97
C VAL A 140 2.90 -10.48 19.57
N GLU A 141 2.25 -11.21 20.47
CA GLU A 141 0.91 -11.73 20.28
C GLU A 141 -0.09 -10.88 21.06
N LEU A 142 -1.19 -10.50 20.42
CA LEU A 142 -2.29 -9.79 21.05
C LEU A 142 -3.29 -10.79 21.65
N ALA A 143 -4.09 -10.31 22.61
CA ALA A 143 -5.17 -11.08 23.21
C ALA A 143 -6.25 -11.55 22.20
N ASP A 144 -6.34 -10.93 21.04
CA ASP A 144 -7.22 -11.34 19.94
C ASP A 144 -6.59 -12.39 18.98
N GLY A 145 -5.41 -12.91 19.33
CA GLY A 145 -4.69 -13.93 18.57
C GLY A 145 -3.88 -13.41 17.38
N ARG A 146 -3.80 -12.09 17.15
CA ARG A 146 -2.95 -11.52 16.09
C ARG A 146 -1.49 -11.45 16.57
N SER A 147 -0.56 -11.86 15.70
CA SER A 147 0.86 -11.86 16.00
C SER A 147 1.64 -10.93 15.06
N TYR A 148 2.51 -10.08 15.62
CA TYR A 148 3.29 -9.09 14.89
C TYR A 148 4.79 -9.26 15.15
N LYS A 149 5.61 -9.15 14.11
CA LYS A 149 7.08 -9.09 14.26
C LYS A 149 7.50 -7.69 14.68
N ARG A 150 8.23 -7.60 15.78
CA ARG A 150 8.77 -6.35 16.34
C ARG A 150 10.29 -6.44 16.49
N VAL A 151 10.97 -5.40 16.08
CA VAL A 151 12.41 -5.19 16.14
C VAL A 151 12.69 -4.24 17.30
N PHE A 152 13.63 -4.61 18.15
CA PHE A 152 14.06 -3.83 19.30
C PHE A 152 15.43 -3.23 19.00
N LEU A 153 15.51 -1.90 19.07
CA LEU A 153 16.72 -1.14 18.86
C LEU A 153 17.54 -1.06 20.17
N PRO A 154 18.85 -0.76 20.10
CA PRO A 154 19.66 -0.53 21.30
C PRO A 154 19.08 0.62 22.14
N GLY A 155 18.70 0.33 23.39
CA GLY A 155 18.04 1.29 24.28
C GLY A 155 16.54 1.07 24.47
N ASP A 156 15.91 0.22 23.63
CA ASP A 156 14.52 -0.19 23.86
C ASP A 156 14.44 -1.09 25.11
N ALA A 157 13.39 -0.88 25.91
CA ALA A 157 13.07 -1.79 27.00
C ALA A 157 12.69 -3.16 26.41
N LEU A 158 13.60 -4.12 26.49
CA LEU A 158 13.30 -5.52 26.26
C LEU A 158 12.48 -5.98 27.48
N THR A 159 11.15 -5.84 27.44
CA THR A 159 10.30 -6.49 28.44
C THR A 159 10.56 -7.99 28.36
N SER A 160 11.17 -8.55 29.40
CA SER A 160 11.32 -9.99 29.58
C SER A 160 9.91 -10.56 29.70
N THR A 161 9.51 -11.37 28.72
CA THR A 161 8.25 -12.10 28.78
C THR A 161 8.28 -13.00 30.02
N THR A 162 7.33 -12.74 30.92
CA THR A 162 6.66 -13.65 31.84
C THR A 162 7.29 -15.04 31.92
N GLU A 163 8.06 -15.29 32.99
CA GLU A 163 8.28 -16.66 33.46
C GLU A 163 6.91 -17.27 33.80
N PRO A 164 6.61 -18.52 33.35
CA PRO A 164 5.47 -19.24 33.88
C PRO A 164 5.73 -19.50 35.37
N SER A 165 4.96 -18.82 36.22
CA SER A 165 4.99 -19.00 37.66
C SER A 165 4.74 -20.47 37.99
N LEU A 166 5.82 -21.19 38.34
CA LEU A 166 5.75 -22.53 38.88
C LEU A 166 4.94 -22.46 40.16
N THR A 167 3.74 -23.03 40.10
CA THR A 167 2.88 -23.32 41.25
C THR A 167 3.70 -24.08 42.28
N GLN A 168 4.12 -23.41 43.36
CA GLN A 168 4.61 -24.10 44.55
C GLN A 168 3.41 -24.70 45.29
N PRO A 169 3.39 -26.01 45.58
CA PRO A 169 2.37 -26.59 46.43
C PRO A 169 2.58 -26.17 47.88
N SER A 170 1.52 -25.62 48.49
CA SER A 170 1.44 -25.28 49.91
C SER A 170 1.73 -26.49 50.80
N PRO A 171 2.61 -26.38 51.82
CA PRO A 171 2.73 -27.42 52.83
C PRO A 171 1.58 -27.30 53.85
N THR A 172 0.72 -28.31 53.86
CA THR A 172 -0.26 -28.60 54.91
C THR A 172 0.45 -28.75 56.26
N ARG A 173 0.16 -27.88 57.22
CA ARG A 173 0.54 -28.09 58.63
C ARG A 173 -0.38 -29.16 59.25
N PRO A 174 0.14 -30.17 59.95
CA PRO A 174 -0.68 -31.01 60.80
C PRO A 174 -0.94 -30.31 62.15
N SER A 175 -2.22 -30.28 62.54
CA SER A 175 -2.67 -29.95 63.91
C SER A 175 -2.53 -31.20 64.79
N THR A 176 -1.94 -31.02 65.97
CA THR A 176 -1.95 -31.93 67.12
C THR A 176 -1.55 -31.08 68.33
N ASP A 177 -2.21 -31.05 69.49
CA ASP A 177 -3.56 -31.42 69.89
C ASP A 177 -3.88 -30.61 71.17
N GLU A 178 -5.16 -30.65 71.58
CA GLU A 178 -5.81 -30.46 72.89
C GLU A 178 -5.08 -29.90 74.15
N PRO A 179 -5.84 -29.36 75.13
CA PRO A 179 -5.30 -28.99 76.43
C PRO A 179 -4.83 -30.19 77.26
#